data_AF-A0A1F4R4C7-F1
#
_entry.id   AF-A0A1F4R4C7-F1
#
_cell.length_a   1.000
_cell.length_b   1.000
_cell.length_c   1.000
_cell.angle_alpha   90.00
_cell.angle_beta   90.00
_cell.angle_gamma   90.00
#
_symmetry.space_group_name_H-M   'P 1'
#
loop_
_entity.id
_entity.type
_entity.pdbx_description
1 polymer ?
#
loop_
_entity_poly.entity_id
_entity_poly.type
_entity_poly.pdbx_seq_one_letter_code
_entity_poly.pdbx_strand_id
1 'polypeptide(L)'
;MRNIVRTFVALWYLLGWLSHVYLGLFAPETYRPFGETALITACTTFWHSIVMPHITVFALFLAAFEVLVGCLLISKEKWVKIGLIFSILFNLFLVQIGLGYPAPNPLTNFLVNRLPNLLFIALQIPLLWGWDERSALEVIRVRFFKTNIVGR
;
A
#
# COMPACT_ATOMS: atom_id res chain seq x y z
N MET A 1 17.93 0.31 -9.69
CA MET A 1 16.45 0.40 -9.82
C MET A 1 15.72 -0.17 -8.60
N ARG A 2 16.09 -1.36 -8.08
CA ARG A 2 15.46 -1.99 -6.89
C ARG A 2 15.21 -1.04 -5.71
N ASN A 3 16.24 -0.32 -5.27
CA ASN A 3 16.12 0.64 -4.16
C ASN A 3 15.18 1.81 -4.48
N ILE A 4 15.08 2.24 -5.74
CA ILE A 4 14.16 3.33 -6.16
C ILE A 4 12.72 2.82 -6.06
N VAL A 5 12.44 1.64 -6.62
CA VAL A 5 11.11 1.02 -6.55
C VAL A 5 10.72 0.75 -5.11
N ARG A 6 11.63 0.20 -4.30
CA ARG A 6 11.41 -0.02 -2.87
C ARG A 6 11.09 1.27 -2.12
N THR A 7 11.88 2.33 -2.33
CA THR A 7 11.61 3.63 -1.70
C THR A 7 10.28 4.20 -2.17
N PHE A 8 9.94 4.07 -3.45
CA PHE A 8 8.64 4.49 -3.98
C PHE A 8 7.48 3.76 -3.30
N VAL A 9 7.54 2.43 -3.19
CA VAL A 9 6.52 1.63 -2.50
C VAL A 9 6.46 2.00 -1.01
N ALA A 10 7.60 2.19 -0.34
CA ALA A 10 7.62 2.60 1.06
C ALA A 10 6.96 3.97 1.29
N LEU A 11 7.27 4.95 0.43
CA LEU A 11 6.67 6.28 0.48
C LEU A 11 5.17 6.24 0.21
N TRP A 12 4.71 5.36 -0.69
CA TRP A 12 3.29 5.15 -0.95
C TRP A 12 2.52 4.83 0.35
N TYR A 13 3.03 3.88 1.14
CA TYR A 13 2.43 3.53 2.43
C TYR A 13 2.62 4.61 3.51
N LEU A 14 3.81 5.22 3.59
CA LEU A 14 4.08 6.26 4.60
C LEU A 14 3.35 7.59 4.36
N LEU A 15 2.79 7.79 3.16
CA LEU A 15 1.94 8.95 2.86
C LEU A 15 0.46 8.58 2.90
N GLY A 16 0.10 7.34 2.58
CA GLY A 16 -1.27 6.83 2.61
C GLY A 16 -1.95 6.97 3.98
N TRP A 17 -1.22 6.71 5.07
CA TRP A 17 -1.82 6.62 6.40
C TRP A 17 -2.46 7.93 6.86
N LEU A 18 -1.90 9.07 6.45
CA LEU A 18 -2.46 10.39 6.74
C LEU A 18 -3.86 10.53 6.14
N SER A 19 -4.03 10.06 4.91
CA SER A 19 -5.32 10.07 4.22
C SER A 19 -6.31 9.18 4.95
N HIS A 20 -5.90 7.99 5.40
CA HIS A 20 -6.81 7.07 6.09
C HIS A 20 -7.19 7.51 7.50
N VAL A 21 -6.28 8.18 8.24
CA VAL A 21 -6.65 8.83 9.51
C VAL A 21 -7.66 9.94 9.26
N TYR A 22 -7.41 10.82 8.28
CA TYR A 22 -8.32 11.91 7.95
C TYR A 22 -9.70 11.39 7.51
N LEU A 23 -9.74 10.49 6.53
CA LEU A 23 -10.99 9.94 6.01
C LEU A 23 -11.73 9.14 7.08
N GLY A 24 -11.04 8.33 7.88
CA GLY A 24 -11.66 7.55 8.95
C GLY A 24 -12.32 8.39 10.05
N LEU A 25 -11.78 9.58 10.33
CA LEU A 25 -12.30 10.48 11.37
C LEU A 25 -13.32 11.49 10.84
N PHE A 26 -13.13 12.01 9.63
CA PHE A 26 -13.87 13.17 9.12
C PHE A 26 -14.75 12.87 7.90
N ALA A 27 -14.47 11.79 7.16
CA ALA A 27 -15.24 11.41 5.96
C ALA A 27 -15.40 9.88 5.83
N PRO A 28 -15.93 9.18 6.86
CA PRO A 28 -15.99 7.72 6.88
C PRO A 28 -16.83 7.13 5.74
N GLU A 29 -17.81 7.88 5.25
CA GLU A 29 -18.68 7.46 4.14
C GLU A 29 -17.94 7.28 2.81
N THR A 30 -16.75 7.87 2.65
CA THR A 30 -15.89 7.64 1.48
C THR A 30 -15.52 6.16 1.31
N TYR A 31 -15.59 5.36 2.38
CA TYR A 31 -15.30 3.92 2.34
C TYR A 31 -16.49 3.06 1.92
N ARG A 32 -17.72 3.59 1.86
CA ARG A 32 -18.91 2.79 1.53
C ARG A 32 -18.83 2.13 0.14
N PRO A 33 -18.41 2.84 -0.92
CA PRO A 33 -18.37 2.26 -2.27
C PRO A 33 -17.41 1.07 -2.43
N PHE A 34 -16.45 0.89 -1.52
CA PHE A 34 -15.52 -0.25 -1.58
C PHE A 34 -16.25 -1.59 -1.45
N GLY A 35 -17.28 -1.68 -0.61
CA GLY A 35 -18.10 -2.88 -0.49
C GLY A 35 -18.88 -3.18 -1.77
N GLU A 36 -19.31 -2.15 -2.47
CA GLU A 36 -20.09 -2.24 -3.71
C GLU A 36 -19.24 -2.68 -4.90
N THR A 37 -17.92 -2.43 -4.86
CA THR A 37 -16.99 -2.86 -5.92
C THR A 37 -16.42 -4.26 -5.72
N ALA A 38 -16.76 -4.95 -4.64
CA ALA A 38 -16.18 -6.24 -4.29
C ALA A 38 -16.57 -7.34 -5.30
N LEU A 39 -15.64 -8.25 -5.60
CA LEU A 39 -15.88 -9.36 -6.54
C LEU A 39 -16.80 -10.44 -5.97
N ILE A 40 -16.76 -10.66 -4.65
CA ILE A 40 -17.53 -11.71 -3.98
C ILE A 40 -18.57 -11.03 -3.09
N THR A 41 -19.84 -11.43 -3.25
CA THR A 41 -20.97 -10.89 -2.49
C THR A 41 -20.78 -11.01 -0.97
N ALA A 42 -20.15 -12.09 -0.49
CA ALA A 42 -19.82 -12.24 0.93
C ALA A 42 -18.92 -11.11 1.45
N CYS A 43 -17.99 -10.61 0.63
CA CYS A 43 -17.15 -9.46 0.99
C CYS A 43 -17.97 -8.17 1.05
N THR A 44 -18.91 -7.97 0.12
CA THR A 44 -19.86 -6.84 0.16
C THR A 44 -20.66 -6.86 1.46
N THR A 45 -21.24 -8.02 1.82
CA THR A 45 -22.01 -8.18 3.05
C THR A 45 -21.15 -7.89 4.28
N PHE A 46 -19.96 -8.50 4.37
CA PHE A 46 -19.01 -8.25 5.46
C PHE A 46 -18.63 -6.76 5.58
N TRP A 47 -18.40 -6.10 4.44
CA TRP A 47 -18.04 -4.69 4.42
C TRP A 47 -19.15 -3.82 4.98
N HIS A 48 -20.39 -4.00 4.53
CA HIS A 48 -21.51 -3.18 4.98
C HIS A 48 -22.00 -3.53 6.40
N SER A 49 -21.90 -4.80 6.82
CA SER A 49 -22.44 -5.24 8.11
C SER A 49 -21.43 -5.15 9.27
N ILE A 50 -20.13 -5.24 9.00
CA ILE A 50 -19.09 -5.26 10.04
C ILE A 50 -18.11 -4.09 9.89
N VAL A 51 -17.59 -3.85 8.68
CA VAL A 51 -16.54 -2.83 8.49
C VAL A 51 -17.12 -1.43 8.58
N MET A 52 -18.16 -1.12 7.81
CA MET A 52 -18.77 0.22 7.74
C MET A 52 -19.26 0.74 9.11
N PRO A 53 -19.96 -0.05 9.96
CA PRO A 53 -20.37 0.41 11.28
C PRO A 53 -19.21 0.78 12.22
N HIS A 54 -18.03 0.23 11.96
CA HIS A 54 -16.82 0.45 12.76
C HIS A 54 -15.67 1.02 11.93
N ILE A 55 -15.98 1.72 10.84
CA ILE A 55 -15.00 2.06 9.79
C ILE A 55 -13.87 2.93 10.32
N THR A 56 -14.12 3.82 11.27
CA THR A 56 -13.08 4.63 11.91
C THR A 56 -12.01 3.75 12.56
N VAL A 57 -12.41 2.70 13.28
CA VAL A 57 -11.46 1.77 13.92
C VAL A 57 -10.66 1.01 12.86
N PHE A 58 -11.34 0.49 11.83
CA PHE A 58 -10.68 -0.21 10.73
C PHE A 58 -9.75 0.70 9.91
N ALA A 59 -10.10 1.97 9.71
CA ALA A 59 -9.27 2.96 9.03
C ALA A 59 -8.02 3.31 9.85
N LEU A 60 -8.12 3.37 11.18
CA LEU A 60 -6.97 3.55 12.06
C LEU A 60 -6.06 2.30 12.09
N PHE A 61 -6.64 1.10 12.08
CA PHE A 61 -5.86 -0.13 11.91
C PHE A 61 -5.17 -0.19 10.55
N LEU A 62 -5.85 0.24 9.49
CA LEU A 62 -5.25 0.36 8.17
C LEU A 62 -4.10 1.36 8.18
N ALA A 63 -4.28 2.55 8.76
CA ALA A 63 -3.21 3.54 8.89
C ALA A 63 -2.00 2.99 9.67
N ALA A 64 -2.23 2.28 10.77
CA ALA A 64 -1.16 1.62 11.52
C ALA A 64 -0.46 0.53 10.70
N PHE A 65 -1.21 -0.26 9.94
CA PHE A 65 -0.68 -1.26 9.01
C PHE A 65 0.19 -0.61 7.92
N GLU A 66 -0.25 0.50 7.32
CA GLU A 66 0.54 1.20 6.30
C GLU A 66 1.85 1.74 6.87
N VAL A 67 1.83 2.35 8.05
CA VAL A 67 3.05 2.78 8.75
C VAL A 67 3.99 1.60 9.00
N LEU A 68 3.45 0.47 9.49
CA LEU A 68 4.22 -0.75 9.71
C LEU A 68 4.89 -1.24 8.42
N VAL A 69 4.14 -1.37 7.33
CA VAL A 69 4.64 -1.82 6.02
C VAL A 69 5.69 -0.85 5.48
N GLY A 70 5.43 0.46 5.55
CA GLY A 70 6.40 1.49 5.15
C GLY A 70 7.72 1.39 5.92
N CYS A 71 7.66 1.19 7.23
CA CYS A 71 8.83 0.98 8.08
C CYS A 71 9.58 -0.31 7.74
N LEU A 72 8.88 -1.42 7.52
CA LEU A 72 9.46 -2.69 7.09
C LEU A 72 10.19 -2.57 5.75
N LEU A 73 9.63 -1.83 4.80
CA LEU A 73 10.22 -1.63 3.47
C LEU A 73 11.45 -0.71 3.47
N ILE A 74 11.57 0.21 4.43
CA ILE A 74 12.77 1.06 4.60
C ILE A 74 13.89 0.34 5.35
N SER A 75 13.55 -0.73 6.07
CA SER A 75 14.46 -1.55 6.88
C SER A 75 15.44 -2.36 6.02
N LYS A 76 16.06 -3.39 6.59
CA LYS A 76 17.11 -4.19 5.95
C LYS A 76 16.70 -5.66 5.81
N GLU A 77 17.25 -6.31 4.78
CA GLU A 77 17.26 -7.77 4.61
C GLU A 77 15.88 -8.43 4.75
N LYS A 78 15.72 -9.31 5.75
CA LYS A 78 14.51 -10.10 5.99
C LYS A 78 13.26 -9.26 6.22
N TRP A 79 13.40 -8.08 6.82
CA TRP A 79 12.28 -7.18 7.12
C TRP A 79 11.67 -6.60 5.85
N VAL A 80 12.49 -6.33 4.84
CA VAL A 80 11.99 -5.86 3.54
C VAL A 80 11.15 -6.93 2.88
N LYS A 81 11.58 -8.20 2.92
CA LYS A 81 10.79 -9.31 2.36
C LYS A 81 9.44 -9.45 3.04
N ILE A 82 9.40 -9.32 4.37
CA ILE A 82 8.13 -9.33 5.13
C ILE A 82 7.24 -8.14 4.72
N GLY A 83 7.81 -6.94 4.61
CA GLY A 83 7.09 -5.75 4.14
C GLY A 83 6.54 -5.91 2.73
N LEU A 84 7.31 -6.49 1.80
CA LEU A 84 6.87 -6.80 0.44
C LEU A 84 5.73 -7.81 0.42
N ILE A 85 5.82 -8.87 1.23
CA ILE A 85 4.75 -9.87 1.34
C ILE A 85 3.47 -9.23 1.86
N PHE A 86 3.52 -8.43 2.93
CA PHE A 86 2.35 -7.73 3.43
C PHE A 86 1.77 -6.75 2.41
N SER A 87 2.63 -6.03 1.71
CA SER A 87 2.19 -5.12 0.65
C SER A 87 1.49 -5.87 -0.50
N ILE A 88 2.03 -7.00 -0.95
CA ILE A 88 1.42 -7.82 -2.01
C ILE A 88 0.08 -8.38 -1.54
N LEU A 89 0.01 -8.94 -0.33
CA LEU A 89 -1.23 -9.46 0.24
C LEU A 89 -2.31 -8.38 0.37
N PHE A 90 -1.92 -7.17 0.80
CA PHE A 90 -2.82 -6.04 0.88
C PHE A 90 -3.35 -5.62 -0.49
N ASN A 91 -2.47 -5.55 -1.50
CA ASN A 91 -2.91 -5.23 -2.87
C ASN A 91 -3.81 -6.33 -3.46
N LEU A 92 -3.57 -7.61 -3.14
CA LEU A 92 -4.45 -8.71 -3.54
C LEU A 92 -5.83 -8.59 -2.88
N PHE A 93 -5.87 -8.20 -1.61
CA PHE A 93 -7.11 -7.86 -0.93
C PHE A 93 -7.83 -6.67 -1.61
N LEU A 94 -7.10 -5.63 -2.03
CA LEU A 94 -7.68 -4.52 -2.79
C LEU A 94 -8.14 -4.92 -4.20
N VAL A 95 -7.52 -5.90 -4.86
CA VAL A 95 -8.05 -6.45 -6.13
C VAL A 95 -9.41 -7.11 -5.91
N GLN A 96 -9.58 -7.75 -4.76
CA GLN A 96 -10.81 -8.42 -4.38
C GLN A 96 -11.94 -7.43 -4.03
N ILE A 97 -11.65 -6.39 -3.24
CA ILE A 97 -12.61 -5.36 -2.81
C ILE A 97 -12.85 -4.29 -3.89
N GLY A 98 -11.81 -3.91 -4.64
CA GLY A 98 -11.80 -2.77 -5.56
C GLY A 98 -11.39 -1.45 -4.87
N LEU A 99 -11.29 -0.38 -5.67
CA LEU A 99 -10.94 0.97 -5.20
C LEU A 99 -12.17 1.87 -4.97
N GLY A 100 -13.37 1.28 -4.88
CA GLY A 100 -14.60 2.01 -4.59
C GLY A 100 -15.05 2.95 -5.73
N TYR A 101 -14.57 2.77 -6.95
CA TYR A 101 -15.02 3.56 -8.09
C TYR A 101 -16.25 2.91 -8.77
N PRO A 102 -17.43 3.57 -8.75
CA PRO A 102 -18.60 3.08 -9.46
C PRO A 102 -18.38 3.23 -10.97
N ALA A 103 -18.33 2.11 -11.69
CA ALA A 103 -18.02 2.09 -13.12
C ALA A 103 -19.23 1.64 -13.95
N PRO A 104 -19.49 2.28 -15.10
CA PRO A 104 -20.69 2.01 -15.91
C PRO A 104 -20.62 0.70 -16.69
N ASN A 105 -19.43 0.13 -16.89
CA ASN A 105 -19.24 -1.10 -17.65
C ASN A 105 -18.13 -1.97 -17.02
N PRO A 106 -18.11 -3.29 -17.31
CA PRO A 106 -17.14 -4.23 -16.71
C PRO A 106 -15.67 -3.89 -17.00
N LEU A 107 -15.36 -3.38 -18.19
CA LEU A 107 -13.99 -3.04 -18.58
C LEU A 107 -13.48 -1.86 -17.76
N THR A 108 -14.23 -0.76 -17.70
CA THR A 108 -13.90 0.40 -16.85
C THR A 108 -13.84 -0.03 -15.38
N ASN A 109 -14.73 -0.89 -14.92
CA ASN A 109 -14.68 -1.41 -13.55
C ASN A 109 -13.36 -2.12 -13.26
N PHE A 110 -12.89 -2.99 -14.16
CA PHE A 110 -11.60 -3.65 -14.02
C PHE A 110 -10.42 -2.65 -14.07
N LEU A 111 -10.41 -1.75 -15.05
CA LEU A 111 -9.34 -0.80 -15.28
C LEU A 111 -9.13 0.16 -14.10
N VAL A 112 -10.21 0.63 -13.47
CA VAL A 112 -10.09 1.61 -12.38
C VAL A 112 -9.96 0.92 -11.02
N ASN A 113 -10.67 -0.19 -10.76
CA ASN A 113 -10.68 -0.80 -9.43
C ASN A 113 -9.60 -1.87 -9.20
N ARG A 114 -9.02 -2.46 -10.25
CA ARG A 114 -8.17 -3.67 -10.11
C ARG A 114 -6.82 -3.56 -10.79
N LEU A 115 -6.79 -3.05 -12.01
CA LEU A 115 -5.56 -2.92 -12.78
C LEU A 115 -4.46 -2.16 -12.01
N PRO A 116 -4.73 -1.05 -11.28
CA PRO A 116 -3.68 -0.34 -10.56
C PRO A 116 -2.98 -1.22 -9.52
N ASN A 117 -3.75 -1.98 -8.73
CA ASN A 117 -3.22 -2.90 -7.72
C ASN A 117 -2.46 -4.08 -8.37
N LEU A 118 -2.95 -4.61 -9.50
CA LEU A 118 -2.24 -5.65 -10.24
C LEU A 118 -0.88 -5.18 -10.78
N LEU A 119 -0.83 -3.96 -11.33
CA LEU A 119 0.43 -3.34 -11.78
C LEU A 119 1.37 -3.10 -10.60
N PHE A 120 0.83 -2.64 -9.46
CA PHE A 120 1.61 -2.41 -8.25
C PHE A 120 2.17 -3.72 -7.66
N ILE A 121 1.43 -4.83 -7.73
CA ILE A 121 1.93 -6.17 -7.37
C ILE A 121 3.02 -6.61 -8.35
N ALA A 122 2.77 -6.50 -9.65
CA ALA A 122 3.73 -6.91 -10.69
C ALA A 122 5.08 -6.18 -10.55
N LEU A 123 5.05 -4.90 -10.16
CA LEU A 123 6.23 -4.10 -9.86
C LEU A 123 7.02 -4.63 -8.65
N GLN A 124 6.33 -5.21 -7.66
CA GLN A 124 6.92 -5.68 -6.41
C GLN A 124 7.45 -7.11 -6.48
N ILE A 125 6.83 -7.98 -7.29
CA ILE A 125 7.22 -9.39 -7.43
C ILE A 125 8.75 -9.54 -7.66
N PRO A 126 9.39 -8.85 -8.62
CA PRO A 126 10.83 -8.97 -8.83
C PRO A 126 11.69 -8.58 -7.63
N LEU A 127 11.18 -7.75 -6.71
CA LEU A 127 11.90 -7.32 -5.51
C LEU A 127 12.09 -8.48 -4.50
N LEU A 128 11.28 -9.54 -4.58
CA LEU A 128 11.36 -10.71 -3.69
C LEU A 128 12.62 -11.57 -3.93
N TRP A 129 13.17 -11.55 -5.15
CA TRP A 129 14.35 -12.35 -5.53
C TRP A 129 15.70 -11.66 -5.24
N GLY A 130 15.71 -10.65 -4.36
CA GLY A 130 16.93 -9.92 -3.96
C GLY A 130 17.20 -9.92 -2.45
N TRP A 131 18.45 -9.60 -2.08
CA TRP A 131 18.86 -9.33 -0.70
C TRP A 131 19.22 -7.86 -0.57
N ASP A 132 18.51 -7.16 0.31
CA ASP A 132 18.71 -5.75 0.59
C ASP A 132 19.66 -5.56 1.78
N GLU A 133 20.96 -5.62 1.52
CA GLU A 133 22.02 -5.44 2.52
C GLU A 133 22.06 -4.03 3.13
N ARG A 134 21.47 -3.04 2.46
CA ARG A 134 21.43 -1.63 2.91
C ARG A 134 20.01 -1.12 3.03
N SER A 135 19.76 -0.37 4.10
CA SER A 135 18.49 0.33 4.31
C SER A 135 18.27 1.42 3.27
N ALA A 136 17.03 1.83 3.03
CA ALA A 136 16.75 2.90 2.07
C ALA A 136 17.41 4.23 2.49
N LEU A 137 17.47 4.48 3.80
CA LEU A 137 18.14 5.64 4.38
C LEU A 137 19.65 5.64 4.15
N GLU A 138 20.32 4.49 4.28
CA GLU A 138 21.76 4.39 3.99
C GLU A 138 22.08 4.63 2.52
N VAL A 139 21.23 4.15 1.61
CA VAL A 139 21.39 4.39 0.17
C VAL A 139 21.24 5.88 -0.14
N ILE A 140 20.24 6.55 0.43
CA ILE A 140 20.06 8.00 0.29
C ILE A 140 21.26 8.74 0.89
N ARG A 141 21.70 8.36 2.10
CA ARG A 141 22.84 8.98 2.78
C ARG A 141 24.12 8.87 1.93
N VAL A 142 24.45 7.67 1.44
CA VAL A 142 25.64 7.46 0.61
C VAL A 142 25.56 8.22 -0.70
N ARG A 143 24.38 8.36 -1.30
CA ARG A 143 24.22 9.01 -2.60
C ARG A 143 24.25 10.54 -2.53
N PHE A 144 23.73 11.13 -1.46
CA PHE A 144 23.62 12.59 -1.32
C PHE A 144 24.68 13.21 -0.41
N PHE A 145 25.23 12.48 0.56
CA PHE A 145 26.19 13.03 1.53
C PHE A 145 27.64 12.61 1.31
N LYS A 146 27.93 11.72 0.33
CA LYS A 146 29.31 11.31 0.01
C LYS A 146 30.02 12.24 -0.98
N THR A 147 29.39 13.34 -1.40
CA THR A 147 29.97 14.37 -2.28
C THR A 147 30.83 15.42 -1.57
N ASN A 148 31.02 15.37 -0.25
CA ASN A 148 31.75 16.42 0.49
C ASN A 148 33.09 15.99 1.11
N ILE A 149 33.72 14.90 0.65
CA ILE A 149 35.06 14.52 1.15
C ILE A 149 36.00 14.17 -0.01
N VAL A 150 36.27 15.12 -0.90
CA VAL A 150 37.60 15.30 -1.54
C VAL A 150 37.74 16.78 -1.88
N GLY A 151 38.39 17.53 -0.99
CA GLY A 151 38.55 18.98 -1.16
C GLY A 151 39.18 19.61 0.07
N ARG A 152 40.36 19.12 0.47
CA ARG A 152 41.38 19.84 1.24
C ARG A 152 42.67 19.04 1.23
#